data_AF-A0A0F7PCF5-F1
#
_entry.id   AF-A0A0F7PCF5-F1
#
_cell.length_a   1.000
_cell.length_b   1.000
_cell.length_c   1.000
_cell.angle_alpha   90.00
_cell.angle_beta   90.00
_cell.angle_gamma   90.00
#
_symmetry.space_group_name_H-M   'P 1'
#
loop_
_entity.id
_entity.type
_entity.pdbx_description
1 polymer ?
#
loop_
_entity_poly.entity_id
_entity_poly.type
_entity_poly.pdbx_seq_one_letter_code
_entity_poly.pdbx_strand_id
1 'polypeptide(L)'
;MGRTMSMMQFQQLRAFDGAERNVGYHEAIGSEFDFGADVNAGDGDIVPQQTAPDLEVLAGDLVAAFRAHSHINNVMTHISGARWDHVEHALHIILNSAAPPVGLSRLEANILDLICAERGVTGRIIKPFLETLLARLLPPIAAAQLQAHMRSLHEAQMSEEANPSFSRIAATTGSGR
;
A
#
# COMPACT_ATOMS: atom_id res chain seq x y z
N MET A 1 8.30 -23.64 30.32
CA MET A 1 8.31 -24.13 28.93
C MET A 1 8.18 -22.93 28.00
N GLY A 2 9.28 -22.53 27.36
CA GLY A 2 9.30 -21.40 26.42
C GLY A 2 8.78 -21.81 25.04
N ARG A 3 7.87 -21.02 24.49
CA ARG A 3 7.53 -21.03 23.06
C ARG A 3 8.23 -19.84 22.42
N THR A 4 9.42 -20.06 21.89
CA THR A 4 10.03 -19.19 20.91
C THR A 4 9.19 -19.27 19.63
N MET A 5 8.40 -18.23 19.37
CA MET A 5 7.72 -18.08 18.09
C MET A 5 8.76 -17.90 16.99
N SER A 6 8.56 -18.67 15.93
CA SER A 6 9.48 -18.93 14.84
C SER A 6 9.84 -17.68 14.03
N MET A 7 11.14 -17.39 13.96
CA MET A 7 11.78 -16.44 13.04
C MET A 7 11.54 -16.76 11.54
N MET A 8 10.83 -17.84 11.20
CA MET A 8 10.61 -18.26 9.81
C MET A 8 9.54 -17.47 9.07
N GLN A 9 8.72 -16.64 9.73
CA GLN A 9 7.69 -15.86 9.03
C GLN A 9 8.18 -14.52 8.45
N PHE A 10 9.39 -14.08 8.78
CA PHE A 10 10.06 -12.92 8.18
C PHE A 10 11.03 -13.29 7.05
N GLN A 11 11.34 -14.58 6.85
CA GLN A 11 12.19 -15.02 5.74
C GLN A 11 11.44 -15.19 4.41
N GLN A 12 10.11 -15.29 4.44
CA GLN A 12 9.35 -15.59 3.22
C GLN A 12 9.23 -14.40 2.25
N LEU A 13 9.57 -13.17 2.69
CA LEU A 13 9.67 -11.99 1.81
C LEU A 13 11.11 -11.73 1.29
N ARG A 14 12.14 -12.41 1.81
CA ARG A 14 13.52 -12.23 1.36
C ARG A 14 13.96 -13.23 0.27
N ALA A 15 13.10 -14.16 -0.13
CA ALA A 15 13.42 -15.21 -1.09
C ALA A 15 12.98 -14.93 -2.54
N PHE A 16 12.88 -13.65 -2.94
CA PHE A 16 12.64 -13.25 -4.35
C PHE A 16 13.94 -12.90 -5.11
N ASP A 17 15.11 -13.20 -4.54
CA ASP A 17 16.40 -13.00 -5.21
C ASP A 17 16.91 -14.34 -5.74
N GLY A 18 16.64 -14.59 -7.03
CA GLY A 18 16.94 -15.90 -7.62
C GLY A 18 16.58 -16.01 -9.09
N ALA A 19 17.44 -15.39 -9.91
CA ALA A 19 17.67 -15.68 -11.32
C ALA A 19 16.56 -15.34 -12.33
N GLU A 20 16.90 -14.40 -13.21
CA GLU A 20 16.81 -14.50 -14.68
C GLU A 20 16.25 -13.24 -15.34
N ARG A 21 17.12 -12.69 -16.21
CA ARG A 21 16.84 -11.89 -17.41
C ARG A 21 16.43 -10.44 -17.21
N ASN A 22 17.44 -9.62 -17.46
CA ASN A 22 17.40 -8.26 -17.96
C ASN A 22 16.51 -8.19 -19.22
N VAL A 23 15.20 -8.10 -19.05
CA VAL A 23 14.24 -7.76 -20.10
C VAL A 23 13.90 -6.30 -19.88
N GLY A 24 14.25 -5.45 -20.84
CA GLY A 24 13.89 -4.04 -20.82
C GLY A 24 12.37 -3.90 -20.65
N TYR A 25 11.94 -3.32 -19.54
CA TYR A 25 10.56 -2.89 -19.35
C TYR A 25 10.36 -1.54 -20.05
N HIS A 26 10.33 -1.59 -21.37
CA HIS A 26 9.68 -0.62 -22.22
C HIS A 26 8.56 -1.39 -22.93
N GLU A 27 7.35 -0.83 -22.97
CA GLU A 27 6.09 -1.44 -23.44
C GLU A 27 5.34 -2.30 -22.42
N ALA A 28 4.31 -1.68 -21.85
CA ALA A 28 2.94 -2.17 -21.75
C ALA A 28 2.21 -1.47 -20.58
N ILE A 29 2.28 -0.13 -20.51
CA ILE A 29 1.17 0.62 -19.93
C ILE A 29 0.08 0.55 -21.01
N GLY A 30 -0.67 -0.55 -21.01
CA GLY A 30 -1.77 -0.77 -21.94
C GLY A 30 -2.68 0.45 -21.92
N SER A 31 -2.79 1.10 -23.08
CA SER A 31 -3.57 2.29 -23.35
C SER A 31 -5.08 1.98 -23.43
N GLU A 32 -5.60 1.10 -22.57
CA GLU A 32 -6.99 0.62 -22.63
C GLU A 32 -7.69 0.62 -21.26
N PHE A 33 -7.20 1.41 -20.30
CA PHE A 33 -8.03 1.80 -19.15
C PHE A 33 -8.53 3.22 -19.38
N ASP A 34 -9.68 3.30 -20.04
CA ASP A 34 -10.52 4.48 -20.17
C ASP A 34 -11.17 4.75 -18.80
N PHE A 35 -10.42 5.37 -17.90
CA PHE A 35 -11.01 6.05 -16.75
C PHE A 35 -11.73 7.26 -17.31
N GLY A 36 -13.00 7.07 -17.68
CA GLY A 36 -13.90 8.13 -18.14
C GLY A 36 -13.94 9.24 -17.09
N ALA A 37 -13.14 10.27 -17.31
CA ALA A 37 -13.20 11.49 -16.54
C ALA A 37 -14.45 12.25 -17.01
N ASP A 38 -15.57 12.05 -16.32
CA ASP A 38 -16.73 12.94 -16.40
C ASP A 38 -16.33 14.30 -15.78
N VAL A 39 -15.54 15.07 -16.52
CA VAL A 39 -15.29 16.48 -16.22
C VAL A 39 -16.53 17.26 -16.63
N ASN A 40 -17.35 17.55 -15.63
CA ASN A 40 -18.54 18.38 -15.76
C ASN A 40 -18.09 19.80 -16.18
N ALA A 41 -18.12 20.08 -17.48
CA ALA A 41 -17.84 21.39 -18.05
C ALA A 41 -19.06 22.31 -17.81
N GLY A 42 -19.22 22.75 -16.57
CA GLY A 42 -20.18 23.77 -16.16
C GLY A 42 -19.50 25.12 -16.01
N ASP A 43 -19.87 26.06 -16.87
CA ASP A 43 -19.54 27.49 -16.84
C ASP A 43 -19.85 28.10 -15.46
N GLY A 44 -18.92 28.91 -14.93
CA GLY A 44 -19.12 29.66 -13.70
C GLY A 44 -17.89 29.65 -12.77
N ASP A 45 -17.43 30.86 -12.47
CA ASP A 45 -16.45 31.25 -11.46
C ASP A 45 -16.59 30.48 -10.12
N ILE A 46 -15.88 29.35 -9.97
CA ILE A 46 -15.72 28.64 -8.69
C ILE A 46 -14.24 28.28 -8.55
N VAL A 47 -13.57 28.88 -7.56
CA VAL A 47 -12.26 28.43 -7.07
C VAL A 47 -12.35 26.91 -6.86
N PRO A 48 -11.51 26.06 -7.46
CA PRO A 48 -11.60 24.62 -7.25
C PRO A 48 -11.34 24.35 -5.78
N GLN A 49 -12.41 24.13 -5.03
CA GLN A 49 -12.37 23.62 -3.69
C GLN A 49 -11.71 22.25 -3.83
N GLN A 50 -10.47 22.11 -3.36
CA GLN A 50 -9.77 20.84 -3.30
C GLN A 50 -10.55 19.94 -2.33
N THR A 51 -11.62 19.31 -2.82
CA THR A 51 -12.31 18.25 -2.10
C THR A 51 -11.28 17.15 -1.93
N ALA A 52 -11.05 16.74 -0.68
CA ALA A 52 -10.22 15.57 -0.41
C ALA A 52 -10.72 14.41 -1.27
N PRO A 53 -9.83 13.61 -1.88
CA PRO A 53 -10.25 12.49 -2.71
C PRO A 53 -11.13 11.56 -1.87
N ASP A 54 -12.22 11.10 -2.47
CA ASP A 54 -13.02 10.03 -1.87
C ASP A 54 -12.13 8.79 -1.77
N LEU A 55 -11.77 8.43 -0.54
CA LEU A 55 -10.80 7.37 -0.27
C LEU A 55 -11.34 6.00 -0.65
N GLU A 56 -12.65 5.80 -0.62
CA GLU A 56 -13.27 4.54 -1.03
C GLU A 56 -13.15 4.39 -2.55
N VAL A 57 -13.46 5.45 -3.31
CA VAL A 57 -13.29 5.47 -4.78
C VAL A 57 -11.83 5.27 -5.16
N LEU A 58 -10.91 6.01 -4.52
CA LEU A 58 -9.48 5.89 -4.82
C LEU A 58 -8.95 4.48 -4.50
N ALA A 59 -9.34 3.88 -3.38
CA ALA A 59 -8.95 2.52 -3.04
C ALA A 59 -9.48 1.51 -4.07
N GLY A 60 -10.74 1.66 -4.51
CA GLY A 60 -11.33 0.86 -5.57
C GLY A 60 -10.59 0.98 -6.91
N ASP A 61 -10.23 2.21 -7.32
CA ASP A 61 -9.47 2.47 -8.54
C ASP A 61 -8.08 1.83 -8.51
N LEU A 62 -7.39 1.92 -7.37
CA LEU A 62 -6.10 1.26 -7.16
C LEU A 62 -6.22 -0.27 -7.24
N VAL A 63 -7.26 -0.85 -6.64
CA VAL A 63 -7.51 -2.30 -6.71
C VAL A 63 -7.78 -2.73 -8.15
N ALA A 64 -8.63 -2.01 -8.88
CA ALA A 64 -8.91 -2.31 -10.28
C ALA A 64 -7.61 -2.29 -11.12
N ALA A 65 -6.78 -1.26 -10.92
CA ALA A 65 -5.50 -1.14 -11.61
C ALA A 65 -4.51 -2.24 -11.21
N PHE A 66 -4.44 -2.62 -9.94
CA PHE A 66 -3.60 -3.73 -9.46
C PHE A 66 -4.02 -5.07 -10.06
N ARG A 67 -5.33 -5.30 -10.22
CA ARG A 67 -5.85 -6.52 -10.86
C ARG A 67 -5.57 -6.56 -12.36
N ALA A 68 -5.59 -5.41 -13.03
CA ALA A 68 -5.28 -5.30 -14.45
C ALA A 68 -3.80 -5.53 -14.76
N HIS A 69 -2.90 -5.26 -13.80
CA HIS A 69 -1.46 -5.46 -13.98
C HIS A 69 -1.04 -6.91 -13.68
N SER A 70 -0.51 -7.63 -14.68
CA SER A 70 -0.17 -9.06 -14.58
C SER A 70 0.70 -9.44 -13.36
N HIS A 71 1.82 -8.74 -13.16
CA HIS A 71 2.73 -8.98 -12.03
C HIS A 71 2.12 -8.61 -10.67
N ILE A 72 1.53 -7.41 -10.56
CA ILE A 72 0.96 -6.90 -9.30
C ILE A 72 -0.23 -7.78 -8.88
N ASN A 73 -1.09 -8.17 -9.81
CA ASN A 73 -2.20 -9.10 -9.56
C ASN A 73 -1.72 -10.41 -8.93
N ASN A 74 -0.67 -11.03 -9.48
CA ASN A 74 -0.10 -12.26 -8.94
C ASN A 74 0.42 -12.08 -7.51
N VAL A 75 1.14 -10.99 -7.24
CA VAL A 75 1.68 -10.71 -5.91
C VAL A 75 0.54 -10.45 -4.91
N MET A 76 -0.40 -9.56 -5.25
CA MET A 76 -1.52 -9.22 -4.37
C MET A 76 -2.40 -10.43 -4.08
N THR A 77 -2.67 -11.26 -5.09
CA THR A 77 -3.36 -12.54 -4.93
C THR A 77 -2.60 -13.46 -3.97
N HIS A 78 -1.26 -13.53 -4.07
CA HIS A 78 -0.46 -14.37 -3.19
C HIS A 78 -0.46 -13.89 -1.73
N ILE A 79 -0.22 -12.60 -1.49
CA ILE A 79 -0.10 -12.07 -0.11
C ILE A 79 -1.46 -11.94 0.61
N SER A 80 -2.55 -11.79 -0.15
CA SER A 80 -3.91 -11.70 0.40
C SER A 80 -4.63 -13.06 0.45
N GLY A 81 -4.10 -14.10 -0.18
CA GLY A 81 -4.82 -15.37 -0.36
C GLY A 81 -6.04 -15.22 -1.29
N ALA A 82 -5.89 -14.43 -2.35
CA ALA A 82 -6.95 -14.04 -3.31
C ALA A 82 -8.10 -13.22 -2.71
N ARG A 83 -7.94 -12.69 -1.50
CA ARG A 83 -8.93 -11.86 -0.81
C ARG A 83 -8.77 -10.39 -1.18
N TRP A 84 -9.32 -10.01 -2.32
CA TRP A 84 -9.20 -8.65 -2.84
C TRP A 84 -9.98 -7.62 -2.02
N ASP A 85 -11.03 -8.04 -1.33
CA ASP A 85 -11.73 -7.26 -0.30
C ASP A 85 -10.77 -6.78 0.80
N HIS A 86 -9.83 -7.63 1.20
CA HIS A 86 -8.82 -7.28 2.19
C HIS A 86 -7.74 -6.36 1.64
N VAL A 87 -7.40 -6.48 0.35
CA VAL A 87 -6.45 -5.57 -0.32
C VAL A 87 -7.04 -4.17 -0.40
N GLU A 88 -8.31 -4.07 -0.79
CA GLU A 88 -9.05 -2.81 -0.85
C GLU A 88 -9.13 -2.14 0.52
N HIS A 89 -9.52 -2.89 1.55
CA HIS A 89 -9.57 -2.38 2.92
C HIS A 89 -8.18 -1.94 3.40
N ALA A 90 -7.13 -2.71 3.14
CA ALA A 90 -5.76 -2.35 3.50
C ALA A 90 -5.32 -1.06 2.79
N LEU A 91 -5.64 -0.90 1.50
CA LEU A 91 -5.37 0.34 0.77
C LEU A 91 -6.13 1.51 1.37
N HIS A 92 -7.42 1.34 1.70
CA HIS A 92 -8.19 2.39 2.37
C HIS A 92 -7.53 2.83 3.69
N ILE A 93 -7.04 1.89 4.52
CA ILE A 93 -6.31 2.23 5.74
C ILE A 93 -5.00 2.97 5.44
N ILE A 94 -4.22 2.51 4.47
CA ILE A 94 -2.92 3.11 4.08
C ILE A 94 -3.08 4.52 3.52
N LEU A 95 -4.17 4.78 2.79
CA LEU A 95 -4.42 6.08 2.15
C LEU A 95 -5.08 7.09 3.11
N ASN A 96 -5.66 6.61 4.21
CA ASN A 96 -6.37 7.45 5.16
C ASN A 96 -5.42 8.20 6.10
N SER A 97 -5.10 9.44 5.73
CA SER A 97 -4.24 10.33 6.54
C SER A 97 -4.83 10.74 7.89
N ALA A 98 -6.13 10.52 8.12
CA ALA A 98 -6.77 10.75 9.41
C ALA A 98 -6.69 9.55 10.36
N ALA A 99 -6.25 8.38 9.87
CA ALA A 99 -6.07 7.20 10.70
C ALA A 99 -4.81 7.36 11.57
N PRO A 100 -4.89 7.10 12.89
CA PRO A 100 -3.70 7.12 13.74
C PRO A 100 -2.70 6.03 13.29
N PRO A 101 -1.38 6.33 13.23
CA PRO A 101 -0.36 5.47 12.64
C PRO A 101 -0.02 4.21 13.44
N VAL A 102 -0.88 3.77 14.37
CA VAL A 102 -0.60 2.68 15.31
C VAL A 102 -1.48 1.49 14.97
N GLY A 103 -0.83 0.33 14.77
CA GLY A 103 -1.53 -0.95 14.69
C GLY A 103 -1.90 -1.42 13.29
N LEU A 104 -1.03 -1.20 12.29
CA LEU A 104 -1.20 -1.80 10.97
C LEU A 104 -1.27 -3.33 11.09
N SER A 105 -2.24 -3.93 10.39
CA SER A 105 -2.29 -5.37 10.22
C SER A 105 -1.09 -5.85 9.40
N ARG A 106 -0.79 -7.14 9.47
CA ARG A 106 0.30 -7.73 8.70
C ARG A 106 0.15 -7.51 7.20
N LEU A 107 -1.09 -7.48 6.68
CA LEU A 107 -1.34 -7.25 5.26
C LEU A 107 -1.08 -5.80 4.89
N GLU A 108 -1.55 -4.84 5.69
CA GLU A 108 -1.30 -3.41 5.49
C GLU A 108 0.20 -3.12 5.50
N ALA A 109 0.92 -3.63 6.51
CA ALA A 109 2.38 -3.49 6.61
C ALA A 109 3.10 -4.10 5.39
N ASN A 110 2.68 -5.27 4.91
CA ASN A 110 3.29 -5.88 3.73
C ASN A 110 3.04 -5.06 2.45
N ILE A 111 1.81 -4.55 2.26
CA ILE A 111 1.46 -3.72 1.10
C ILE A 111 2.22 -2.39 1.17
N LEU A 112 2.27 -1.76 2.34
CA LEU A 112 3.01 -0.53 2.57
C LEU A 112 4.51 -0.71 2.30
N ASP A 113 5.10 -1.82 2.74
CA ASP A 113 6.50 -2.14 2.47
C ASP A 113 6.77 -2.35 0.97
N LEU A 114 5.88 -3.04 0.26
CA LEU A 114 5.97 -3.22 -1.18
C LEU A 114 5.92 -1.88 -1.93
N ILE A 115 5.11 -0.94 -1.45
CA ILE A 115 4.97 0.41 -2.04
C ILE A 115 6.21 1.27 -1.74
N CYS A 116 6.67 1.30 -0.47
CA CYS A 116 7.63 2.29 -0.01
C CYS A 116 9.09 1.83 -0.08
N ALA A 117 9.37 0.55 0.13
CA ALA A 117 10.74 0.10 0.37
C ALA A 117 11.57 -0.15 -0.91
N GLU A 118 10.93 -0.19 -2.09
CA GLU A 118 11.58 -0.47 -3.38
C GLU A 118 12.44 -1.76 -3.39
N ARG A 119 12.14 -2.70 -2.49
CA ARG A 119 12.90 -3.93 -2.34
C ARG A 119 12.42 -4.99 -3.34
N GLY A 120 13.40 -5.69 -3.92
CA GLY A 120 13.15 -6.74 -4.90
C GLY A 120 12.55 -6.22 -6.22
N VAL A 121 12.18 -7.17 -7.08
CA VAL A 121 11.57 -6.86 -8.40
C VAL A 121 10.21 -6.18 -8.22
N THR A 122 9.39 -6.68 -7.29
CA THR A 122 8.04 -6.17 -7.07
C THR A 122 8.03 -4.72 -6.60
N GLY A 123 8.87 -4.34 -5.64
CA GLY A 123 8.90 -2.94 -5.16
C GLY A 123 9.31 -1.95 -6.27
N ARG A 124 10.25 -2.35 -7.13
CA ARG A 124 10.68 -1.56 -8.30
C ARG A 124 9.61 -1.44 -9.39
N ILE A 125 8.60 -2.31 -9.37
CA ILE A 125 7.45 -2.24 -10.29
C ILE A 125 6.31 -1.43 -9.64
N ILE A 126 5.94 -1.77 -8.40
CA ILE A 126 4.78 -1.18 -7.72
C ILE A 126 4.96 0.31 -7.49
N LYS A 127 6.13 0.77 -7.04
CA LYS A 127 6.33 2.19 -6.73
C LYS A 127 6.12 3.11 -7.95
N PRO A 128 6.85 2.96 -9.08
CA PRO A 128 6.63 3.83 -10.23
C PRO A 128 5.23 3.66 -10.85
N PHE A 129 4.66 2.45 -10.78
CA PHE A 129 3.27 2.22 -11.18
C PHE A 129 2.29 3.03 -10.35
N LEU A 130 2.41 2.99 -9.01
CA LEU A 130 1.55 3.72 -8.09
C LEU A 130 1.73 5.23 -8.25
N GLU A 131 2.97 5.72 -8.36
CA GLU A 131 3.25 7.14 -8.58
C GLU A 131 2.60 7.65 -9.87
N THR A 132 2.69 6.86 -10.96
CA THR A 132 2.04 7.17 -12.23
C THR A 132 0.51 7.17 -12.10
N LEU A 133 -0.04 6.19 -11.37
CA LEU A 133 -1.49 6.07 -11.18
C LEU A 133 -2.04 7.22 -10.33
N LEU A 134 -1.39 7.57 -9.23
CA LEU A 134 -1.78 8.71 -8.39
C LEU A 134 -1.68 10.04 -9.15
N ALA A 135 -0.66 10.23 -9.99
CA ALA A 135 -0.53 11.42 -10.81
C ALA A 135 -1.64 11.54 -11.89
N ARG A 136 -2.26 10.42 -12.29
CA ARG A 136 -3.41 10.39 -13.20
C ARG A 136 -4.74 10.64 -12.48
N LEU A 137 -4.89 10.11 -11.28
CA LEU A 137 -6.16 10.14 -10.54
C LEU A 137 -6.34 11.38 -9.66
N LEU A 138 -5.25 12.03 -9.25
CA LEU A 138 -5.28 13.10 -8.26
C LEU A 138 -4.61 14.38 -8.76
N PRO A 139 -5.05 15.56 -8.26
CA PRO A 139 -4.29 16.80 -8.41
C PRO A 139 -2.85 16.64 -7.86
N PRO A 140 -1.84 17.31 -8.44
CA PRO A 140 -0.43 17.11 -8.06
C PRO A 140 -0.16 17.28 -6.56
N ILE A 141 -0.82 18.23 -5.91
CA ILE A 141 -0.68 18.50 -4.47
C ILE A 141 -1.23 17.32 -3.65
N ALA A 142 -2.40 16.78 -4.01
CA ALA A 142 -3.02 15.66 -3.31
C ALA A 142 -2.20 14.38 -3.49
N ALA A 143 -1.69 14.13 -4.70
CA ALA A 143 -0.79 13.01 -4.97
C ALA A 143 0.49 13.09 -4.11
N ALA A 144 1.12 14.27 -4.05
CA ALA A 144 2.32 14.48 -3.25
C ALA A 144 2.06 14.32 -1.74
N GLN A 145 0.93 14.83 -1.24
CA GLN A 145 0.51 14.67 0.16
C GLN A 145 0.31 13.19 0.52
N LEU A 146 -0.32 12.42 -0.36
CA LEU A 146 -0.56 11.00 -0.13
C LEU A 146 0.73 10.18 -0.17
N GLN A 147 1.64 10.49 -1.09
CA GLN A 147 2.97 9.88 -1.13
C GLN A 147 3.79 10.20 0.13
N ALA A 148 3.75 11.44 0.60
CA ALA A 148 4.41 11.84 1.84
C ALA A 148 3.80 11.12 3.06
N HIS A 149 2.48 10.98 3.09
CA HIS A 149 1.79 10.24 4.15
C HIS A 149 2.22 8.77 4.19
N MET A 150 2.16 8.05 3.07
CA MET A 150 2.59 6.65 3.01
C MET A 150 4.04 6.46 3.47
N ARG A 151 4.94 7.38 3.10
CA ARG A 151 6.34 7.37 3.57
C ARG A 151 6.43 7.56 5.09
N SER A 152 5.71 8.53 5.64
CA SER A 152 5.71 8.76 7.09
C SER A 152 5.16 7.57 7.88
N LEU A 153 4.15 6.88 7.32
CA LEU A 153 3.57 5.68 7.91
C LEU A 153 4.57 4.52 7.91
N HIS A 154 5.33 4.36 6.81
CA HIS A 154 6.38 3.34 6.70
C HIS A 154 7.52 3.59 7.69
N GLU A 155 7.98 4.84 7.82
CA GLU A 155 9.01 5.24 8.78
C GLU A 155 8.56 5.01 10.24
N ALA A 156 7.29 5.28 10.55
CA ALA A 156 6.70 5.02 11.87
C ALA A 156 6.68 3.51 12.18
N GLN A 157 6.29 2.67 11.22
CA GLN A 157 6.30 1.22 11.37
C GLN A 157 7.71 0.68 11.65
N MET A 158 8.72 1.14 10.90
CA MET A 158 10.11 0.72 11.12
C MET A 158 10.65 1.14 12.50
N SER A 159 10.16 2.27 13.02
CA SER A 159 10.54 2.77 14.35
C SER A 159 9.89 1.97 15.48
N GLU A 160 8.65 1.49 15.31
CA GLU A 160 7.98 0.60 16.26
C GLU A 160 8.64 -0.79 16.32
N GLU A 161 9.00 -1.37 15.16
CA GLU A 161 9.72 -2.65 15.11
C GLU A 161 11.11 -2.57 15.77
N ALA A 162 11.75 -1.40 15.73
CA ALA A 162 13.04 -1.15 16.36
C ALA A 162 12.94 -0.91 17.89
N ASN A 163 11.75 -0.65 18.44
CA ASN A 163 11.54 -0.39 19.87
C ASN A 163 10.57 -1.42 20.52
N PRO A 164 11.06 -2.62 20.88
CA PRO A 164 10.22 -3.70 21.45
C PRO A 164 9.70 -3.43 22.87
N SER A 165 9.87 -2.22 23.40
CA SER A 165 9.60 -1.89 24.81
C SER A 165 8.12 -1.62 25.13
N PHE A 166 7.26 -1.42 24.12
CA PHE A 166 5.83 -1.10 24.35
C PHE A 166 4.90 -2.32 24.43
N SER A 167 5.33 -3.52 24.01
CA SER A 167 4.46 -4.70 23.92
C SER A 167 4.34 -5.54 25.21
N ARG A 168 4.69 -5.01 26.39
CA ARG A 168 4.68 -5.80 27.64
C ARG A 168 3.72 -5.34 28.75
N ILE A 169 2.94 -4.29 28.56
CA ILE A 169 2.07 -3.75 29.64
C ILE A 169 0.67 -4.41 29.67
N ALA A 170 0.23 -5.13 28.63
CA ALA A 170 -1.10 -5.74 28.59
C ALA A 170 -1.20 -7.19 29.14
N ALA A 171 -0.09 -7.80 29.61
CA ALA A 171 -0.06 -9.23 29.96
C ALA A 171 0.25 -9.54 31.44
N THR A 172 0.04 -8.60 32.37
CA THR A 172 0.16 -8.88 33.82
C THR A 172 -0.99 -8.28 34.60
N THR A 173 -2.17 -8.90 34.57
CA THR A 173 -3.13 -8.83 35.68
C THR A 173 -4.01 -10.08 35.68
N GLY A 174 -3.76 -10.96 36.65
CA GLY A 174 -4.43 -12.23 36.88
C GLY A 174 -3.38 -13.25 37.36
N SER A 175 -2.78 -13.13 38.55
CA SER A 175 -3.43 -13.14 39.88
C SER A 175 -4.45 -14.29 39.93
N GLY A 176 -4.15 -15.51 40.36
CA GLY A 176 -3.31 -15.88 41.49
C GLY A 176 -4.19 -16.06 42.72
N ARG A 177 -4.98 -17.14 42.76
CA ARG A 177 -5.27 -17.99 43.93
C ARG A 177 -6.18 -19.14 43.54
#